data_AF-A0A7W0LZ85-F1
#
_entry.id   AF-A0A7W0LZ85-F1
#
_cell.length_a   1.000
_cell.length_b   1.000
_cell.length_c   1.000
_cell.angle_alpha   90.00
_cell.angle_beta   90.00
_cell.angle_gamma   90.00
#
_symmetry.space_group_name_H-M   'P 1'
#
loop_
_entity.id
_entity.type
_entity.pdbx_description
1 polymer ?
#
loop_
_entity_poly.entity_id
_entity_poly.type
_entity_poly.pdbx_seq_one_letter_code
_entity_poly.pdbx_strand_id
1 'polypeptide(L)' 'MTDSAPSQSRDSSDRQAATLEFRNVTKRYPGTEEAAVEDLSLEVPAGEICV' A
#
# COMPACT_ATOMS: atom_id res chain seq x y z
N MET A 1 -20.22 38.50 -2.98
CA MET A 1 -20.35 37.16 -2.36
C MET A 1 -19.30 36.28 -3.00
N THR A 2 -18.12 36.16 -2.40
CA THR A 2 -17.11 35.19 -2.85
C THR A 2 -16.70 34.42 -1.60
N ASP A 3 -17.27 33.22 -1.47
CA ASP A 3 -16.96 32.29 -0.40
C ASP A 3 -15.57 31.70 -0.67
N SER A 4 -14.60 32.06 0.17
CA SER A 4 -13.26 31.47 0.12
C SER A 4 -13.30 30.20 0.96
N ALA A 5 -13.32 29.04 0.30
CA ALA A 5 -13.25 27.75 0.97
C ALA A 5 -11.88 27.61 1.70
N PRO A 6 -11.85 27.09 2.94
CA PRO A 6 -10.59 26.88 3.65
C PRO A 6 -9.79 25.76 2.97
N SER A 7 -8.55 26.09 2.57
CA SER A 7 -7.55 25.11 2.17
C SER A 7 -7.26 24.21 3.36
N GLN A 8 -7.72 22.97 3.30
CA GLN A 8 -7.36 21.95 4.30
C GLN A 8 -5.89 21.60 4.06
N SER A 9 -4.99 22.32 4.75
CA SER A 9 -3.63 21.88 5.00
C SER A 9 -3.74 20.49 5.61
N ARG A 10 -3.46 19.45 4.82
CA ARG A 10 -3.38 18.09 5.34
C ARG A 10 -2.22 18.11 6.34
N ASP A 11 -2.55 18.07 7.62
CA ASP A 11 -1.64 17.62 8.64
C ASP A 11 -1.38 16.12 8.38
N SER A 12 -0.63 15.82 7.33
CA SER A 12 -0.02 14.52 7.12
C SER A 12 1.19 14.52 8.03
N SER A 13 0.94 14.34 9.33
CA SER A 13 1.97 14.31 10.36
C SER A 13 3.09 13.36 9.92
N ASP A 14 4.22 13.92 9.45
CA ASP A 14 5.55 13.36 9.18
C ASP A 14 5.67 11.85 8.86
N ARG A 15 4.72 11.25 8.13
CA ARG A 15 4.85 9.85 7.72
C ARG A 15 5.69 9.77 6.46
N GLN A 16 6.98 9.51 6.66
CA GLN A 16 7.89 9.15 5.58
C GLN A 16 7.39 7.87 4.89
N ALA A 17 7.35 7.89 3.56
CA ALA A 17 7.04 6.69 2.78
C ALA A 17 8.13 5.63 2.98
N ALA A 18 7.74 4.36 2.96
CA ALA A 18 8.64 3.23 3.10
C ALA A 18 8.56 2.33 1.87
N THR A 19 9.65 1.62 1.58
CA THR A 19 9.64 0.52 0.62
C THR A 19 8.81 -0.64 1.18
N LEU A 20 7.99 -1.25 0.33
CA LEU A 20 7.27 -2.49 0.62
C LEU A 20 7.95 -3.64 -0.10
N GLU A 21 8.19 -4.74 0.60
CA GLU A 21 8.83 -5.92 0.03
C GLU A 21 8.09 -7.20 0.47
N PHE A 22 7.76 -8.04 -0.50
CA PHE A 22 7.41 -9.44 -0.30
C PHE A 22 8.57 -10.31 -0.77
N ARG A 23 8.93 -11.30 0.04
CA ARG A 23 9.97 -12.29 -0.27
C ARG A 23 9.36 -13.69 -0.24
N ASN A 24 9.19 -14.29 -1.41
CA ASN A 24 8.70 -15.67 -1.58
C ASN A 24 7.45 -15.98 -0.74
N VAL A 25 6.47 -15.06 -0.73
CA VAL A 25 5.30 -15.16 0.14
C VAL A 25 4.21 -16.00 -0.52
N THR A 26 3.56 -16.84 0.29
CA THR A 26 2.40 -17.64 -0.12
C THR A 26 1.20 -17.27 0.74
N LYS A 27 0.07 -16.95 0.09
CA LYS A 27 -1.20 -16.68 0.77
C LYS A 27 -2.19 -17.81 0.53
N ARG A 28 -2.67 -18.41 1.61
CA ARG A 28 -3.74 -19.42 1.62
C ARG A 28 -4.88 -18.94 2.51
N TYR A 29 -6.11 -19.12 2.06
CA TYR A 29 -7.29 -18.82 2.88
C TYR A 29 -7.71 -20.07 3.67
N PRO A 30 -8.30 -19.92 4.87
CA PRO A 30 -8.81 -21.07 5.61
C PRO A 30 -9.83 -21.87 4.77
N GLY A 31 -9.70 -23.19 4.79
CA GLY A 31 -10.57 -24.09 4.03
C GLY A 31 -10.20 -24.27 2.56
N THR A 32 -9.13 -23.65 2.05
CA THR A 32 -8.66 -23.86 0.66
C THR A 32 -7.43 -24.77 0.59
N GLU A 33 -7.53 -25.81 -0.25
CA GLU A 33 -6.43 -26.76 -0.51
C GLU A 33 -5.38 -26.21 -1.47
N GLU A 34 -5.71 -25.16 -2.23
CA GLU A 34 -4.77 -24.43 -3.09
C GLU A 34 -4.44 -23.05 -2.52
N ALA A 35 -3.23 -22.57 -2.84
CA ALA A 35 -2.80 -21.22 -2.48
C ALA A 35 -3.44 -20.20 -3.44
N ALA A 36 -3.89 -19.07 -2.89
CA ALA A 36 -4.43 -17.96 -3.68
C ALA A 36 -3.31 -17.09 -4.27
N VAL A 37 -2.15 -17.06 -3.61
CA VAL A 37 -0.90 -16.47 -4.10
C VAL A 37 0.20 -17.47 -3.76
N GLU A 38 1.02 -17.84 -4.74
CA GLU A 38 2.11 -18.79 -4.60
C GLU A 38 3.45 -18.11 -4.92
N ASP A 39 4.43 -18.26 -4.02
CA ASP A 39 5.83 -17.82 -4.19
C ASP A 39 6.01 -16.38 -4.73
N LEU A 40 5.24 -15.43 -4.20
CA LEU A 40 5.31 -14.05 -4.65
C LEU A 40 6.54 -13.34 -4.08
N SER A 41 7.37 -12.80 -4.97
CA SER A 41 8.40 -11.81 -4.64
C SER A 41 8.09 -10.50 -5.35
N LEU A 42 8.02 -9.40 -4.60
CA LEU A 42 7.61 -8.08 -5.09
C LEU A 42 8.32 -7.00 -4.28
N GLU A 43 8.81 -5.96 -4.95
CA GLU A 43 9.30 -4.73 -4.32
C GLU A 43 8.50 -3.54 -4.86
N VAL A 44 8.05 -2.67 -3.97
CA VAL A 44 7.44 -1.38 -4.30
C VAL A 44 8.23 -0.28 -3.60
N PRO A 45 8.97 0.56 -4.35
CA PRO A 45 9.75 1.64 -3.76
C PRO A 45 8.89 2.67 -3.02
N ALA A 46 9.48 3.35 -2.05
CA ALA A 46 8.80 4.40 -1.29
C ALA A 46 8.22 5.48 -2.21
N GLY A 47 6.90 5.71 -2.14
CA GLY A 47 6.20 6.74 -2.90
C GLY A 47 5.75 6.32 -4.30
N GLU A 48 6.07 5.10 -4.74
CA GLU A 48 5.63 4.57 -6.03
C GLU A 48 4.23 3.95 -5.97
N ILE A 49 3.49 4.04 -7.08
CA ILE A 49 2.19 3.40 -7.26
C ILE A 49 2.39 2.10 -8.03
N CYS A 50 1.95 0.98 -7.46
CA CYS A 50 1.90 -0.33 -8.10
C CYS A 50 0.44 -0.68 -8.42
N VAL A 51 0.13 -1.06 -9.67
CA VAL A 51 -1.22 -1.41 -10.15
C VAL A 51 -1.27 -2.80 -10.78
#